data_AF-A0A9W9S779-F1
#
_entry.id   AF-A0A9W9S779-F1
#
_cell.length_a   1.000
_cell.length_b   1.000
_cell.length_c   1.000
_cell.angle_alpha   90.00
_cell.angle_beta   90.00
_cell.angle_gamma   90.00
#
_symmetry.space_group_name_H-M   'P 1'
#
loop_
_entity.id
_entity.type
_entity.pdbx_description
1 polymer ?
#
loop_
_entity_poly.entity_id
_entity_poly.type
_entity_poly.pdbx_seq_one_letter_code
_entity_poly.pdbx_strand_id
1 'polypeptide(L)'
;MPTRSPESPESPERYKDRRFLLELELAIDELEERKTHKIDVAKLKGFGIDQQRMTLDREDSAHKPSFFVPYPSIPEPSDSTVDDVRSILEFEDICFTEPVDRARQLAGPWSSYVPYGMHAPWTSKDNDDYTPYKDLYQVDEPEFGPFRMTDIRGKAFPHAKAFMYNNLGATDETILRGELLTILRLMLELFFSPNFHQSLTGAGQIVLKPPNDRTLRFREDGTFHIGVFEDLHFAEDEEKDEKSKEVMSYILSEEDIDFVVINGDLVSGERTQKADSSKYIDSVVSPLVDQGYRWASTYGNHDSAVNLNPKDDMLKAEHKYPNSLTQSRVSGHKAGITNYYLPVFSHGQANTSTPTLLLWFFDSKGGHYYKKQGEDGPPVKRPNWIDESVVDWFTETSSKLKKEYGKVIPSLAFYHIPAHAVLEYQQTKGVNPHLTPGVNRERANPQGTGLWRYDGQDVKFMNALLHTEGLIAGFSGHDHQNDWCFKWDGSLVDHDLTGNGINMCYGRHTGYGGYGNLVRGGRQILLHEDNLANDTETWIRLEDGSAQARVTLNATYGQDTYLAVANGGGKHDSYAQGSLLSLTWLWVPIMMLSRWRI
;
A
#
# COMPACT_ATOMS: atom_id res chain seq x y z
N MET A 1 34.32 -16.33 -6.93
CA MET A 1 33.05 -16.01 -6.25
C MET A 1 31.92 -16.22 -7.25
N PRO A 2 30.90 -17.04 -6.96
CA PRO A 2 29.77 -17.17 -7.86
C PRO A 2 28.92 -15.90 -7.78
N THR A 3 28.69 -15.29 -8.94
CA THR A 3 27.85 -14.11 -9.16
C THR A 3 26.40 -14.44 -8.84
N ARG A 4 25.79 -13.73 -7.86
CA ARG A 4 24.35 -13.79 -7.59
C ARG A 4 23.58 -13.28 -8.83
N SER A 5 22.69 -14.10 -9.36
CA SER A 5 21.63 -13.69 -10.28
C SER A 5 20.70 -12.67 -9.58
N PRO A 6 20.16 -11.66 -10.31
CA PRO A 6 19.22 -10.72 -9.72
C PRO A 6 17.97 -11.48 -9.28
N GLU A 7 17.64 -11.41 -7.99
CA GLU A 7 16.40 -11.97 -7.46
C GLU A 7 15.23 -11.09 -7.91
N SER A 8 14.09 -11.70 -8.23
CA SER A 8 12.84 -11.00 -8.53
C SER A 8 12.45 -10.08 -7.35
N PRO A 9 11.89 -8.88 -7.60
CA PRO A 9 11.45 -7.99 -6.52
C PRO A 9 10.43 -8.68 -5.61
N GLU A 10 10.53 -8.41 -4.33
CA GLU A 10 9.69 -8.97 -3.29
C GLU A 10 8.24 -8.44 -3.41
N SER A 11 7.23 -9.30 -3.24
CA SER A 11 5.83 -8.85 -3.30
C SER A 11 5.45 -7.99 -2.08
N PRO A 12 4.52 -7.02 -2.23
CA PRO A 12 4.08 -6.17 -1.12
C PRO A 12 3.57 -6.95 0.10
N GLU A 13 2.89 -8.08 -0.12
CA GLU A 13 2.42 -8.97 0.95
C GLU A 13 3.59 -9.61 1.70
N ARG A 14 4.60 -10.08 0.95
CA ARG A 14 5.81 -10.65 1.54
C ARG A 14 6.63 -9.61 2.31
N TYR A 15 6.65 -8.37 1.84
CA TYR A 15 7.27 -7.25 2.55
C TYR A 15 6.53 -6.92 3.86
N LYS A 16 5.19 -6.85 3.83
CA LYS A 16 4.36 -6.65 5.03
C LYS A 16 4.58 -7.74 6.07
N ASP A 17 4.51 -9.00 5.65
CA ASP A 17 4.71 -10.15 6.52
C ASP A 17 6.12 -10.11 7.15
N ARG A 18 7.15 -9.81 6.34
CA ARG A 18 8.52 -9.68 6.82
C ARG A 18 8.68 -8.53 7.81
N ARG A 19 8.05 -7.38 7.55
CA ARG A 19 8.08 -6.22 8.44
C ARG A 19 7.41 -6.50 9.79
N PHE A 20 6.24 -7.14 9.77
CA PHE A 20 5.56 -7.57 10.98
C PHE A 20 6.44 -8.52 11.80
N LEU A 21 7.07 -9.50 11.16
CA LEU A 21 7.96 -10.45 11.84
C LEU A 21 9.20 -9.76 12.44
N LEU A 22 9.75 -8.74 11.77
CA LEU A 22 10.86 -7.94 12.30
C LEU A 22 10.43 -7.13 13.52
N GLU A 23 9.26 -6.47 13.47
CA GLU A 23 8.72 -5.69 14.59
C GLU A 23 8.36 -6.58 15.78
N LEU A 24 7.76 -7.74 15.50
CA LEU A 24 7.44 -8.74 16.51
C LEU A 24 8.72 -9.31 17.14
N GLU A 25 9.73 -9.64 16.35
CA GLU A 25 11.00 -10.12 16.91
C GLU A 25 11.67 -9.07 17.78
N LEU A 26 11.72 -7.82 17.34
CA LEU A 26 12.24 -6.71 18.15
C LEU A 26 11.49 -6.58 19.48
N ALA A 27 10.16 -6.61 19.45
CA ALA A 27 9.34 -6.50 20.66
C ALA A 27 9.57 -7.66 21.65
N ILE A 28 9.81 -8.88 21.15
CA ILE A 28 10.13 -10.05 21.98
C ILE A 28 11.58 -10.01 22.46
N ASP A 29 12.50 -9.50 21.64
CA ASP A 29 13.91 -9.36 21.99
C ASP A 29 14.09 -8.35 23.12
N GLU A 30 13.40 -7.20 23.06
CA GLU A 30 13.39 -6.14 24.09
C GLU A 30 12.87 -6.60 25.48
N LEU A 31 12.18 -7.74 25.57
CA LEU A 31 11.78 -8.31 26.86
C LEU A 31 12.96 -8.67 27.75
N GLU A 32 14.14 -8.89 27.17
CA GLU A 32 15.38 -9.11 27.91
C GLU A 32 15.79 -7.91 28.76
N GLU A 33 15.60 -6.67 28.28
CA GLU A 33 15.88 -5.46 29.07
C GLU A 33 15.04 -5.42 30.36
N ARG A 34 13.86 -6.05 30.31
CA ARG A 34 12.92 -6.18 31.42
C ARG A 34 13.06 -7.49 32.17
N LYS A 35 14.13 -8.27 31.90
CA LYS A 35 14.40 -9.61 32.47
C LYS A 35 13.20 -10.57 32.37
N THR A 36 12.41 -10.43 31.30
CA THR A 36 11.19 -11.20 31.08
C THR A 36 11.48 -12.32 30.08
N HIS A 37 11.74 -13.52 30.60
CA HIS A 37 12.14 -14.67 29.78
C HIS A 37 11.07 -15.78 29.69
N LYS A 38 10.01 -15.68 30.50
CA LYS A 38 8.82 -16.54 30.46
C LYS A 38 7.60 -15.67 30.20
N ILE A 39 6.91 -15.94 29.10
CA ILE A 39 5.77 -15.16 28.62
C ILE A 39 4.51 -15.97 28.90
N ASP A 40 3.63 -15.43 29.74
CA ASP A 40 2.30 -16.01 29.96
C ASP A 40 1.54 -16.07 28.64
N VAL A 41 0.92 -17.21 28.35
CA VAL A 41 0.13 -17.43 27.13
C VAL A 41 -0.95 -16.36 26.95
N ALA A 42 -1.57 -15.88 28.04
CA ALA A 42 -2.57 -14.81 27.98
C ALA A 42 -1.99 -13.48 27.48
N LYS A 43 -0.68 -13.25 27.67
CA LYS A 43 0.02 -12.05 27.21
C LYS A 43 0.42 -12.11 25.73
N LEU A 44 0.44 -13.30 25.12
CA LEU A 44 0.78 -13.47 23.71
C LEU A 44 -0.18 -12.73 22.78
N LYS A 45 -1.45 -12.61 23.16
CA LYS A 45 -2.44 -11.80 22.43
C LYS A 45 -2.04 -10.34 22.29
N GLY A 46 -1.33 -9.79 23.28
CA GLY A 46 -0.81 -8.42 23.22
C GLY A 46 0.28 -8.22 22.16
N PHE A 47 0.91 -9.31 21.71
CA PHE A 47 1.86 -9.35 20.61
C PHE A 47 1.22 -9.79 19.29
N GLY A 48 -0.11 -9.92 19.23
CA GLY A 48 -0.80 -10.46 18.06
C GLY A 48 -0.57 -11.96 17.83
N ILE A 49 -0.05 -12.69 18.83
CA ILE A 49 0.21 -14.12 18.75
C ILE A 49 -0.99 -14.87 19.33
N ASP A 50 -1.61 -15.71 18.51
CA ASP A 50 -2.66 -16.64 18.95
C ASP A 50 -2.09 -18.06 19.06
N GLN A 51 -2.00 -18.58 20.29
CA GLN A 51 -1.47 -19.91 20.53
C GLN A 51 -2.56 -20.97 20.29
N GLN A 52 -2.38 -21.77 19.26
CA GLN A 52 -3.28 -22.89 18.94
C GLN A 52 -2.73 -24.19 19.52
N ARG A 53 -3.56 -24.93 20.27
CA ARG A 53 -3.19 -26.28 20.72
C ARG A 53 -3.27 -27.24 19.53
N MET A 54 -2.17 -27.93 19.26
CA MET A 54 -2.16 -28.97 18.24
C MET A 54 -2.61 -30.30 18.85
N THR A 55 -3.86 -30.69 18.59
CA THR A 55 -4.35 -32.05 18.83
C THR A 55 -4.37 -32.80 17.50
N LEU A 56 -3.52 -33.82 17.36
CA LEU A 56 -3.36 -34.58 16.11
C LEU A 56 -4.58 -35.45 15.77
N ASP A 57 -5.44 -35.74 16.76
CA ASP A 57 -6.38 -36.86 16.71
C ASP A 57 -7.86 -36.45 16.79
N ARG A 58 -8.19 -35.15 16.86
CA ARG A 58 -9.57 -34.67 17.01
C ARG A 58 -10.04 -33.81 15.85
N GLU A 59 -11.30 -34.01 15.46
CA GLU A 59 -12.02 -33.21 14.46
C GLU A 59 -12.58 -31.87 15.02
N ASP A 60 -12.27 -31.53 16.27
CA ASP A 60 -12.83 -30.35 16.98
C ASP A 60 -11.99 -29.06 16.83
N SER A 61 -10.82 -29.11 16.16
CA SER A 61 -10.05 -27.90 15.85
C SER A 61 -10.54 -27.27 14.54
N ALA A 62 -11.07 -26.05 14.62
CA ALA A 62 -11.56 -25.28 13.47
C ALA A 62 -10.48 -24.99 12.39
N HIS A 63 -9.21 -25.29 12.67
CA HIS A 63 -8.09 -24.91 11.83
C HIS A 63 -7.01 -25.99 11.75
N LYS A 64 -7.40 -27.23 11.47
CA LYS A 64 -6.47 -28.34 11.28
C LYS A 64 -5.39 -27.97 10.25
N PRO A 65 -4.10 -27.91 10.63
CA PRO A 65 -3.04 -27.62 9.68
C PRO A 65 -2.99 -28.72 8.60
N SER A 66 -3.16 -28.34 7.33
CA SER A 66 -3.23 -29.26 6.19
C SER A 66 -1.87 -29.86 5.78
N PHE A 67 -0.78 -29.42 6.42
CA PHE A 67 0.60 -29.77 6.07
C PHE A 67 1.17 -30.95 6.85
N PHE A 68 0.46 -31.51 7.84
CA PHE A 68 0.88 -32.76 8.49
C PHE A 68 -0.03 -33.92 8.13
N VAL A 69 0.60 -34.98 7.62
CA VAL A 69 -0.01 -36.30 7.54
C VAL A 69 0.49 -37.10 8.75
N PRO A 70 -0.38 -37.81 9.48
CA PRO A 70 0.06 -38.72 10.53
C PRO A 70 1.12 -39.68 9.99
N TYR A 71 2.29 -39.73 10.63
CA TYR A 71 3.28 -40.74 10.31
C TYR A 71 2.75 -42.09 10.81
N PRO A 72 2.76 -43.17 10.00
CA PRO A 72 2.26 -44.46 10.45
C PRO A 72 3.04 -44.88 11.71
N SER A 73 2.31 -44.99 12.82
CA SER A 73 2.75 -45.37 14.18
C SER A 73 4.27 -45.30 14.41
N ILE A 74 4.76 -44.18 14.93
CA ILE A 74 6.07 -44.17 15.59
C ILE A 74 5.96 -45.20 16.73
N PRO A 75 6.77 -46.28 16.74
CA PRO A 75 6.71 -47.28 17.81
C PRO A 75 7.07 -46.60 19.13
N GLU A 76 6.52 -47.04 20.27
CA GLU A 76 6.97 -46.58 21.59
C GLU A 76 8.50 -46.79 21.73
N PRO A 77 9.22 -45.91 22.46
CA PRO A 77 10.65 -46.06 22.61
C PRO A 77 10.94 -47.33 23.40
N SER A 78 11.96 -48.08 22.98
CA SER A 78 12.40 -49.26 23.71
C SER A 78 12.91 -48.88 25.10
N ASP A 79 12.76 -49.76 26.09
CA ASP A 79 13.29 -49.54 27.45
C ASP A 79 14.79 -49.18 27.41
N SER A 80 15.56 -49.78 26.51
CA SER A 80 16.98 -49.42 26.30
C SER A 80 17.18 -47.97 25.86
N THR A 81 16.33 -47.45 24.96
CA THR A 81 16.40 -46.04 24.55
C THR A 81 16.07 -45.12 25.71
N VAL A 82 15.05 -45.48 26.51
CA VAL A 82 14.63 -44.70 27.68
C VAL A 82 15.72 -44.70 28.74
N ASP A 83 16.34 -45.86 29.00
CA ASP A 83 17.42 -46.01 29.98
C ASP A 83 18.71 -45.32 29.52
N ASP A 84 19.06 -45.35 28.23
CA ASP A 84 20.19 -44.59 27.68
C ASP A 84 19.98 -43.08 27.88
N VAL A 85 18.79 -42.58 27.56
CA VAL A 85 18.40 -41.18 27.78
C VAL A 85 18.45 -40.81 29.25
N ARG A 86 17.90 -41.66 30.14
CA ARG A 86 17.91 -41.45 31.59
C ARG A 86 19.35 -41.41 32.13
N SER A 87 20.20 -42.34 31.68
CA SER A 87 21.59 -42.42 32.13
C SER A 87 22.37 -41.14 31.80
N ILE A 88 22.16 -40.54 30.63
CA ILE A 88 22.79 -39.27 30.24
C ILE A 88 22.31 -38.11 31.11
N LEU A 89 21.04 -38.11 31.51
CA LEU A 89 20.48 -37.06 32.37
C LEU A 89 20.92 -37.21 33.84
N GLU A 90 21.18 -38.44 34.29
CA GLU A 90 21.65 -38.76 35.65
C GLU A 90 23.18 -38.67 35.81
N PHE A 91 23.94 -38.78 34.71
CA PHE A 91 25.40 -38.73 34.74
C PHE A 91 25.90 -37.28 34.81
N GLU A 92 26.37 -36.85 35.98
CA GLU A 92 27.08 -35.57 36.15
C GLU A 92 28.50 -35.68 35.59
N ASP A 93 28.64 -35.59 34.26
CA ASP A 93 29.95 -35.41 33.64
C ASP A 93 30.45 -33.98 33.90
N ILE A 94 31.55 -33.88 34.66
CA ILE A 94 32.22 -32.62 35.00
C ILE A 94 32.81 -31.88 33.77
N CYS A 95 32.88 -32.53 32.61
CA CYS A 95 33.37 -31.93 31.37
C CYS A 95 32.28 -31.19 30.57
N PHE A 96 31.00 -31.31 30.92
CA PHE A 96 29.87 -30.75 30.17
C PHE A 96 28.91 -30.00 31.10
N THR A 97 29.42 -28.91 31.68
CA THR A 97 28.69 -28.05 32.62
C THR A 97 27.70 -27.12 31.93
N GLU A 98 27.92 -26.81 30.64
CA GLU A 98 27.08 -25.89 29.87
C GLU A 98 25.78 -26.58 29.37
N PRO A 99 24.61 -25.93 29.49
CA PRO A 99 23.33 -26.43 28.98
C PRO A 99 23.34 -26.93 27.53
N VAL A 100 24.06 -26.27 26.62
CA VAL A 100 24.17 -26.66 25.20
C VAL A 100 24.83 -28.03 25.02
N ASP A 101 25.83 -28.36 25.84
CA ASP A 101 26.56 -29.61 25.73
C ASP A 101 25.72 -30.79 26.23
N ARG A 102 24.92 -30.56 27.29
CA ARG A 102 23.93 -31.53 27.76
C ARG A 102 22.86 -31.81 26.70
N ALA A 103 22.38 -30.77 26.02
CA ALA A 103 21.41 -30.92 24.94
C ALA A 103 21.96 -31.75 23.76
N ARG A 104 23.25 -31.56 23.41
CA ARG A 104 23.94 -32.36 22.38
C ARG A 104 24.07 -33.83 22.76
N GLN A 105 24.35 -34.15 24.02
CA GLN A 105 24.41 -35.55 24.48
C GLN A 105 23.05 -36.23 24.39
N LEU A 106 21.98 -35.54 24.81
CA LEU A 106 20.61 -36.02 24.72
C LEU A 106 20.18 -36.32 23.27
N ALA A 107 20.66 -35.50 22.33
CA ALA A 107 20.34 -35.63 20.92
C ALA A 107 20.79 -36.96 20.31
N GLY A 108 21.88 -37.57 20.81
CA GLY A 108 22.46 -38.79 20.26
C GLY A 108 21.51 -39.99 20.33
N PRO A 109 21.12 -40.47 21.53
CA PRO A 109 20.20 -41.59 21.69
C PRO A 109 18.80 -41.29 21.15
N TRP A 110 18.30 -40.06 21.39
CA TRP A 110 17.05 -39.58 20.79
C TRP A 110 17.10 -39.74 19.28
N SER A 111 18.30 -39.58 18.70
CA SER A 111 18.41 -39.58 17.25
C SER A 111 18.15 -40.91 16.56
N SER A 112 18.27 -41.99 17.32
CA SER A 112 18.07 -43.36 16.86
C SER A 112 16.61 -43.78 16.94
N TYR A 113 15.79 -43.09 17.74
CA TYR A 113 14.39 -43.41 17.99
C TYR A 113 13.44 -42.70 17.03
N VAL A 114 13.60 -41.38 16.87
CA VAL A 114 12.88 -40.61 15.87
C VAL A 114 13.80 -40.46 14.67
N PRO A 115 13.59 -41.17 13.54
CA PRO A 115 14.43 -40.97 12.38
C PRO A 115 14.33 -39.51 11.95
N TYR A 116 15.43 -38.78 12.12
CA TYR A 116 15.67 -37.49 11.48
C TYR A 116 15.44 -37.73 10.00
N GLY A 117 14.98 -36.74 9.26
CA GLY A 117 15.03 -36.81 7.81
C GLY A 117 16.48 -36.95 7.31
N MET A 118 17.13 -38.09 7.51
CA MET A 118 18.34 -38.51 6.80
C MET A 118 17.97 -39.23 5.50
N HIS A 119 16.67 -39.34 5.21
CA HIS A 119 16.17 -39.70 3.90
C HIS A 119 15.99 -38.41 3.09
N ALA A 120 16.50 -38.42 1.86
CA ALA A 120 16.26 -37.35 0.89
C ALA A 120 14.76 -37.03 0.85
N PRO A 121 14.36 -35.74 0.90
CA PRO A 121 15.14 -34.58 0.44
C PRO A 121 15.78 -33.72 1.55
N TRP A 122 15.77 -34.16 2.81
CA TRP A 122 16.28 -33.38 3.95
C TRP A 122 17.82 -33.44 4.07
N THR A 123 18.44 -32.33 4.51
CA THR A 123 19.88 -32.15 4.70
C THR A 123 20.17 -31.58 6.09
N SER A 124 21.18 -32.14 6.77
CA SER A 124 21.69 -31.59 8.03
C SER A 124 22.63 -30.42 7.79
N LYS A 125 22.55 -29.42 8.66
CA LYS A 125 23.37 -28.21 8.64
C LYS A 125 23.80 -27.85 10.06
N ASP A 126 25.00 -27.32 10.20
CA ASP A 126 25.45 -26.73 11.47
C ASP A 126 24.77 -25.37 11.68
N ASN A 127 24.77 -24.87 12.92
CA ASN A 127 24.14 -23.58 13.23
C ASN A 127 24.72 -22.45 12.38
N ASP A 128 26.04 -22.47 12.14
CA ASP A 128 26.76 -21.47 11.35
C ASP A 128 26.52 -21.61 9.84
N ASP A 129 25.99 -22.76 9.39
CA ASP A 129 25.56 -22.95 7.99
C ASP A 129 24.22 -22.26 7.70
N TYR A 130 23.48 -21.89 8.75
CA TYR A 130 22.39 -20.92 8.64
C TYR A 130 22.98 -19.54 8.88
N THR A 131 22.75 -18.64 7.93
CA THR A 131 23.11 -17.23 8.06
C THR A 131 21.83 -16.42 8.31
N PRO A 132 21.16 -16.61 9.46
CA PRO A 132 19.94 -15.89 9.79
C PRO A 132 20.22 -14.38 9.80
N TYR A 133 19.19 -13.56 9.68
CA TYR A 133 19.35 -12.10 9.81
C TYR A 133 19.91 -11.69 11.19
N LYS A 134 19.79 -12.55 12.20
CA LYS A 134 20.31 -12.39 13.57
C LYS A 134 20.55 -13.74 14.23
N ASP A 135 21.46 -13.81 15.19
CA ASP A 135 21.89 -15.05 15.85
C ASP A 135 20.73 -15.89 16.37
N LEU A 136 20.76 -17.20 16.13
CA LEU A 136 19.72 -18.13 16.59
C LEU A 136 19.91 -18.59 18.04
N TYR A 137 21.01 -18.20 18.67
CA TYR A 137 21.43 -18.64 19.99
C TYR A 137 21.82 -17.46 20.89
N GLN A 138 21.70 -17.66 22.19
CA GLN A 138 22.15 -16.76 23.24
C GLN A 138 22.96 -17.59 24.24
N VAL A 139 24.20 -17.15 24.52
CA VAL A 139 25.13 -17.83 25.43
C VAL A 139 25.10 -17.29 26.86
N ASP A 140 24.55 -16.08 27.05
CA ASP A 140 24.37 -15.48 28.38
C ASP A 140 23.04 -15.93 28.98
N GLU A 141 22.99 -16.14 30.30
CA GLU A 141 21.77 -16.59 30.96
C GLU A 141 20.58 -15.61 30.74
N PRO A 142 19.40 -16.11 30.33
CA PRO A 142 19.09 -17.51 30.04
C PRO A 142 19.58 -17.96 28.65
N GLU A 143 20.32 -19.06 28.62
CA GLU A 143 20.82 -19.67 27.39
C GLU A 143 19.72 -20.36 26.61
N PHE A 144 19.75 -20.19 25.30
CA PHE A 144 18.90 -20.92 24.38
C PHE A 144 19.54 -20.99 22.99
N GLY A 145 19.06 -21.93 22.19
CA GLY A 145 19.36 -21.94 20.77
C GLY A 145 19.19 -23.31 20.15
N PRO A 146 19.26 -23.40 18.82
CA PRO A 146 19.32 -24.69 18.15
C PRO A 146 20.65 -25.39 18.45
N PHE A 147 20.62 -26.71 18.61
CA PHE A 147 21.84 -27.54 18.66
C PHE A 147 21.91 -28.52 17.47
N ARG A 148 20.83 -28.68 16.71
CA ARG A 148 20.80 -29.41 15.44
C ARG A 148 19.72 -28.84 14.53
N MET A 149 20.05 -28.65 13.26
CA MET A 149 19.11 -28.12 12.28
C MET A 149 19.12 -28.95 10.99
N THR A 150 17.97 -29.05 10.34
CA THR A 150 17.82 -29.72 9.04
C THR A 150 16.88 -28.94 8.13
N ASP A 151 17.22 -28.79 6.85
CA ASP A 151 16.39 -28.16 5.84
C ASP A 151 16.19 -29.06 4.61
N ILE A 152 15.30 -28.67 3.70
CA ILE A 152 15.26 -29.25 2.35
C ILE A 152 16.10 -28.36 1.43
N ARG A 153 17.07 -28.94 0.71
CA ARG A 153 17.95 -28.17 -0.18
C ARG A 153 17.17 -27.50 -1.32
N GLY A 154 17.45 -26.22 -1.52
CA GLY A 154 16.99 -25.45 -2.67
C GLY A 154 15.89 -24.45 -2.31
N LYS A 155 15.90 -23.30 -2.98
CA LYS A 155 14.98 -22.18 -2.73
C LYS A 155 13.50 -22.52 -2.95
N ALA A 156 13.18 -23.68 -3.53
CA ALA A 156 11.81 -24.13 -3.82
C ALA A 156 11.10 -24.77 -2.62
N PHE A 157 11.84 -25.16 -1.56
CA PHE A 157 11.28 -25.90 -0.43
C PHE A 157 11.66 -25.20 0.88
N PRO A 158 10.83 -24.27 1.37
CA PRO A 158 11.11 -23.44 2.53
C PRO A 158 10.78 -24.18 3.83
N HIS A 159 11.34 -25.38 3.99
CA HIS A 159 11.09 -26.25 5.15
C HIS A 159 12.36 -26.37 5.96
N ALA A 160 12.29 -25.96 7.22
CA ALA A 160 13.37 -26.11 8.19
C ALA A 160 12.83 -26.80 9.45
N LYS A 161 13.72 -27.53 10.14
CA LYS A 161 13.49 -28.11 11.46
C LYS A 161 14.68 -27.75 12.32
N ALA A 162 14.41 -27.36 13.56
CA ALA A 162 15.43 -27.10 14.55
C ALA A 162 15.12 -27.90 15.81
N PHE A 163 16.14 -28.56 16.34
CA PHE A 163 16.14 -29.04 17.70
C PHE A 163 16.85 -27.99 18.54
N MET A 164 16.16 -27.50 19.55
CA MET A 164 16.65 -26.42 20.38
C MET A 164 16.67 -26.80 21.84
N TYR A 165 17.53 -26.11 22.58
CA TYR A 165 17.58 -26.18 24.03
C TYR A 165 17.20 -24.82 24.61
N ASN A 166 16.75 -24.84 25.85
CA ASN A 166 16.57 -23.67 26.68
C ASN A 166 16.94 -24.06 28.11
N ASN A 167 17.74 -23.26 28.79
CA ASN A 167 18.14 -23.55 30.18
C ASN A 167 17.08 -23.09 31.21
N LEU A 168 15.93 -22.61 30.76
CA LEU A 168 14.77 -22.32 31.59
C LEU A 168 13.71 -23.42 31.52
N GLY A 169 13.10 -23.74 32.67
CA GLY A 169 11.91 -24.58 32.72
C GLY A 169 10.66 -23.87 32.21
N ALA A 170 9.95 -24.47 31.26
CA ALA A 170 8.63 -24.03 30.80
C ALA A 170 7.49 -24.69 31.59
N THR A 171 6.33 -24.04 31.65
CA THR A 171 5.05 -24.64 32.06
C THR A 171 4.07 -24.69 30.90
N ASP A 172 2.97 -25.41 31.06
CA ASP A 172 1.87 -25.45 30.09
C ASP A 172 1.23 -24.07 29.83
N GLU A 173 1.47 -23.11 30.71
CA GLU A 173 0.89 -21.76 30.72
C GLU A 173 1.89 -20.68 30.25
N THR A 174 3.13 -21.05 29.93
CA THR A 174 4.18 -20.10 29.53
C THR A 174 4.92 -20.55 28.28
N ILE A 175 5.24 -19.60 27.41
CA ILE A 175 6.20 -19.77 26.30
C ILE A 175 7.52 -19.08 26.68
N LEU A 176 8.66 -19.71 26.37
CA LEU A 176 9.96 -19.12 26.65
C LEU A 176 10.33 -18.10 25.57
N ARG A 177 10.91 -16.96 25.98
CA ARG A 177 11.40 -15.93 25.03
C ARG A 177 12.33 -16.53 23.98
N GLY A 178 13.26 -17.38 24.41
CA GLY A 178 14.22 -18.02 23.52
C GLY A 178 13.57 -18.91 22.45
N GLU A 179 12.51 -19.63 22.81
CA GLU A 179 11.72 -20.43 21.85
C GLU A 179 11.11 -19.55 20.77
N LEU A 180 10.47 -18.45 21.19
CA LEU A 180 9.81 -17.54 20.27
C LEU A 180 10.81 -16.80 19.36
N LEU A 181 11.94 -16.36 19.90
CA LEU A 181 13.00 -15.72 19.10
C LEU A 181 13.61 -16.65 18.06
N THR A 182 13.95 -17.89 18.45
CA THR A 182 14.47 -18.87 17.49
C THR A 182 13.45 -19.12 16.38
N ILE A 183 12.15 -19.24 16.70
CA ILE A 183 11.09 -19.41 15.69
C ILE A 183 11.03 -18.21 14.75
N LEU A 184 10.92 -16.99 15.29
CA LEU A 184 10.81 -15.76 14.49
C LEU A 184 12.02 -15.56 13.58
N ARG A 185 13.22 -15.86 14.08
CA ARG A 185 14.47 -15.75 13.32
C ARG A 185 14.59 -16.78 12.21
N LEU A 186 14.12 -18.00 12.44
CA LEU A 186 13.99 -19.01 11.37
C LEU A 186 12.94 -18.61 10.34
N MET A 187 11.82 -18.04 10.77
CA MET A 187 10.79 -17.55 9.86
C MET A 187 11.32 -16.43 8.98
N LEU A 188 12.01 -15.45 9.56
CA LEU A 188 12.63 -14.35 8.83
C LEU A 188 13.66 -14.85 7.81
N GLU A 189 14.45 -15.86 8.15
CA GLU A 189 15.35 -16.53 7.19
C GLU A 189 14.59 -17.21 6.04
N LEU A 190 13.53 -17.97 6.35
CA LEU A 190 12.68 -18.59 5.34
C LEU A 190 11.98 -17.54 4.46
N PHE A 191 11.65 -16.37 5.01
CA PHE A 191 11.12 -15.22 4.27
C PHE A 191 12.12 -14.60 3.29
N PHE A 192 13.43 -14.81 3.42
CA PHE A 192 14.41 -14.44 2.38
C PHE A 192 14.43 -15.45 1.22
N SER A 193 13.79 -16.62 1.36
CA SER A 193 13.61 -17.57 0.25
C SER A 193 12.45 -17.15 -0.68
N PRO A 194 12.67 -16.98 -1.99
CA PRO A 194 11.67 -16.50 -2.95
C PRO A 194 10.33 -17.25 -2.95
N ASN A 195 10.31 -18.53 -2.53
CA ASN A 195 9.13 -19.39 -2.64
C ASN A 195 8.42 -19.65 -1.30
N PHE A 196 8.82 -19.02 -0.18
CA PHE A 196 8.16 -19.22 1.11
C PHE A 196 6.73 -18.72 1.12
N HIS A 197 6.51 -17.51 0.60
CA HIS A 197 5.18 -16.93 0.48
C HIS A 197 4.24 -17.80 -0.40
N GLN A 198 4.74 -18.34 -1.52
CA GLN A 198 3.97 -19.25 -2.39
C GLN A 198 3.56 -20.56 -1.71
N SER A 199 4.34 -21.05 -0.74
CA SER A 199 4.03 -22.29 0.00
C SER A 199 3.01 -22.07 1.13
N LEU A 200 2.98 -20.87 1.71
CA LEU A 200 2.00 -20.45 2.70
C LEU A 200 0.64 -20.18 2.05
N THR A 201 0.65 -19.66 0.83
CA THR A 201 -0.53 -19.42 -0.01
C THR A 201 -0.72 -20.57 -1.00
N GLY A 202 -1.00 -21.79 -0.53
CA GLY A 202 -1.26 -22.95 -1.40
C GLY A 202 -2.45 -22.74 -2.36
N ALA A 203 -2.21 -22.00 -3.45
CA ALA A 203 -2.97 -21.79 -4.69
C ALA A 203 -2.30 -20.57 -5.37
N GLY A 204 -1.89 -20.71 -6.64
CA GLY A 204 -1.06 -19.73 -7.34
C GLY A 204 -1.58 -18.30 -7.28
N GLN A 205 -0.64 -17.33 -7.35
CA GLN A 205 -0.85 -15.88 -7.51
C GLN A 205 -2.33 -15.51 -7.51
N ILE A 206 -2.87 -15.18 -6.33
CA ILE A 206 -4.20 -14.58 -6.24
C ILE A 206 -4.03 -13.17 -6.79
N VAL A 207 -4.03 -13.04 -8.12
CA VAL A 207 -4.57 -11.84 -8.74
C VAL A 207 -5.99 -11.78 -8.22
N LEU A 208 -6.26 -10.84 -7.32
CA LEU A 208 -7.61 -10.63 -6.81
C LEU A 208 -8.50 -10.46 -8.03
N LYS A 209 -9.39 -11.42 -8.27
CA LYS A 209 -10.28 -11.34 -9.43
C LYS A 209 -11.05 -10.03 -9.29
N PRO A 210 -11.10 -9.22 -10.36
CA PRO A 210 -11.78 -7.94 -10.33
C PRO A 210 -13.22 -8.16 -9.85
N PRO A 211 -13.77 -7.28 -8.99
CA PRO A 211 -15.15 -7.40 -8.57
C PRO A 211 -16.06 -7.49 -9.80
N ASN A 212 -16.93 -8.51 -9.86
CA ASN A 212 -17.94 -8.60 -10.92
C ASN A 212 -18.85 -7.36 -10.97
N ASP A 213 -18.99 -6.68 -9.82
CA ASP A 213 -19.67 -5.39 -9.70
C ASP A 213 -18.69 -4.22 -9.86
N ARG A 214 -18.79 -3.52 -10.99
CA ARG A 214 -18.01 -2.31 -11.31
C ARG A 214 -18.57 -1.04 -10.65
N THR A 215 -19.58 -1.18 -9.80
CA THR A 215 -20.29 -0.05 -9.19
C THR A 215 -19.58 0.45 -7.94
N LEU A 216 -19.31 1.75 -7.88
CA LEU A 216 -18.75 2.37 -6.70
C LEU A 216 -19.84 2.55 -5.63
N ARG A 217 -19.52 2.18 -4.40
CA ARG A 217 -20.46 2.26 -3.29
C ARG A 217 -19.77 2.68 -2.01
N PHE A 218 -20.51 3.41 -1.18
CA PHE A 218 -20.19 3.53 0.23
C PHE A 218 -20.20 2.14 0.89
N ARG A 219 -19.36 1.99 1.91
CA ARG A 219 -19.30 0.84 2.79
C ARG A 219 -20.54 0.77 3.68
N GLU A 220 -20.70 -0.37 4.35
CA GLU A 220 -21.81 -0.57 5.28
C GLU A 220 -21.80 0.44 6.44
N ASP A 221 -20.61 0.90 6.85
CA ASP A 221 -20.45 1.95 7.87
C ASP A 221 -20.69 3.38 7.37
N GLY A 222 -21.05 3.55 6.09
CA GLY A 222 -21.31 4.85 5.48
C GLY A 222 -20.05 5.58 5.01
N THR A 223 -18.87 4.96 5.03
CA THR A 223 -17.63 5.57 4.54
C THR A 223 -17.32 5.23 3.08
N PHE A 224 -16.60 6.12 2.39
CA PHE A 224 -16.02 5.83 1.07
C PHE A 224 -14.65 6.50 0.97
N HIS A 225 -13.61 5.70 0.77
CA HIS A 225 -12.21 6.15 0.78
C HIS A 225 -11.62 6.15 -0.63
N ILE A 226 -11.16 7.32 -1.07
CA ILE A 226 -10.48 7.52 -2.36
C ILE A 226 -9.00 7.79 -2.13
N GLY A 227 -8.14 6.96 -2.73
CA GLY A 227 -6.70 7.22 -2.85
C GLY A 227 -6.40 7.93 -4.16
N VAL A 228 -5.64 9.02 -4.13
CA VAL A 228 -5.26 9.81 -5.30
C VAL A 228 -3.75 9.72 -5.50
N PHE A 229 -3.36 9.26 -6.69
CA PHE A 229 -1.98 9.25 -7.17
C PHE A 229 -1.87 10.18 -8.37
N GLU A 230 -0.78 10.93 -8.47
CA GLU A 230 -0.57 11.88 -9.56
C GLU A 230 0.92 12.14 -9.80
N ASP A 231 1.23 12.67 -10.99
CA ASP A 231 2.59 12.95 -11.40
C ASP A 231 3.47 11.68 -11.30
N LEU A 232 2.99 10.55 -11.83
CA LEU A 232 3.72 9.29 -11.75
C LEU A 232 4.95 9.28 -12.65
N HIS A 233 4.86 9.94 -13.81
CA HIS A 233 5.96 10.13 -14.76
C HIS A 233 6.67 8.83 -15.16
N PHE A 234 5.92 7.77 -15.42
CA PHE A 234 6.51 6.50 -15.87
C PHE A 234 7.20 6.68 -17.24
N ALA A 235 8.08 5.74 -17.59
CA ALA A 235 8.86 5.71 -18.82
C ALA A 235 10.05 6.67 -18.90
N GLU A 236 10.39 7.38 -17.83
CA GLU A 236 11.63 8.17 -17.79
C GLU A 236 12.86 7.31 -17.50
N ASP A 237 12.70 6.34 -16.60
CA ASP A 237 13.76 5.47 -16.09
C ASP A 237 13.14 4.25 -15.38
N GLU A 238 13.59 3.04 -15.71
CA GLU A 238 13.01 1.81 -15.18
C GLU A 238 13.19 1.68 -13.65
N GLU A 239 14.31 2.14 -13.08
CA GLU A 239 14.53 2.08 -11.62
C GLU A 239 13.58 3.04 -10.89
N LYS A 240 13.32 4.21 -11.47
CA LYS A 240 12.32 5.15 -10.94
C LYS A 240 10.91 4.59 -11.04
N ASP A 241 10.56 3.95 -12.15
CA ASP A 241 9.25 3.34 -12.35
C ASP A 241 9.00 2.24 -11.29
N GLU A 242 10.00 1.40 -10.99
CA GLU A 242 9.91 0.41 -9.91
C GLU A 242 9.68 1.07 -8.54
N LYS A 243 10.42 2.13 -8.20
CA LYS A 243 10.20 2.87 -6.95
C LYS A 243 8.82 3.52 -6.87
N SER A 244 8.32 4.06 -7.98
CA SER A 244 6.94 4.59 -8.04
C SER A 244 5.92 3.50 -7.74
N LYS A 245 6.12 2.27 -8.24
CA LYS A 245 5.26 1.12 -7.92
C LYS A 245 5.37 0.72 -6.45
N GLU A 246 6.55 0.77 -5.85
CA GLU A 246 6.75 0.53 -4.41
C GLU A 246 5.96 1.54 -3.57
N VAL A 247 5.99 2.83 -3.92
CA VAL A 247 5.22 3.90 -3.25
C VAL A 247 3.72 3.64 -3.36
N MET A 248 3.23 3.41 -4.58
CA MET A 248 1.80 3.11 -4.80
C MET A 248 1.38 1.89 -4.00
N SER A 249 2.16 0.80 -4.10
CA SER A 249 1.89 -0.45 -3.37
C SER A 249 1.86 -0.22 -1.87
N TYR A 250 2.80 0.55 -1.32
CA TYR A 250 2.87 0.88 0.10
C TYR A 250 1.65 1.67 0.59
N ILE A 251 1.22 2.68 -0.17
CA ILE A 251 0.08 3.52 0.21
C ILE A 251 -1.22 2.71 0.17
N LEU A 252 -1.44 1.93 -0.90
CA LEU A 252 -2.57 0.99 -1.00
C LEU A 252 -2.58 -0.01 0.16
N SER A 253 -1.39 -0.35 0.63
CA SER A 253 -1.14 -1.28 1.71
C SER A 253 -1.50 -0.73 3.09
N GLU A 254 -1.30 0.57 3.29
CA GLU A 254 -1.43 1.29 4.55
C GLU A 254 -2.84 1.87 4.74
N GLU A 255 -3.47 2.27 3.64
CA GLU A 255 -4.76 2.93 3.62
C GLU A 255 -5.85 1.95 3.14
N ASP A 256 -6.96 1.90 3.88
CA ASP A 256 -8.11 1.08 3.50
C ASP A 256 -8.89 1.81 2.40
N ILE A 257 -8.45 1.72 1.14
CA ILE A 257 -8.97 2.46 -0.02
C ILE A 257 -10.08 1.67 -0.75
N ASP A 258 -11.17 2.32 -1.14
CA ASP A 258 -12.26 1.69 -1.94
C ASP A 258 -12.11 1.91 -3.45
N PHE A 259 -11.47 3.01 -3.83
CA PHE A 259 -11.35 3.48 -5.20
C PHE A 259 -10.10 4.35 -5.39
N VAL A 260 -9.42 4.17 -6.51
CA VAL A 260 -8.19 4.92 -6.83
C VAL A 260 -8.42 5.90 -7.98
N VAL A 261 -7.94 7.12 -7.81
CA VAL A 261 -7.86 8.13 -8.87
C VAL A 261 -6.40 8.30 -9.28
N ILE A 262 -6.12 8.21 -10.58
CA ILE A 262 -4.82 8.60 -11.15
C ILE A 262 -4.99 9.97 -11.84
N ASN A 263 -4.55 11.05 -11.19
CA ASN A 263 -4.91 12.42 -11.53
C ASN A 263 -3.91 13.12 -12.47
N GLY A 264 -3.58 12.47 -13.58
CA GLY A 264 -2.73 13.01 -14.65
C GLY A 264 -1.23 12.78 -14.47
N ASP A 265 -0.52 12.97 -15.58
CA ASP A 265 0.91 12.71 -15.76
C ASP A 265 1.29 11.29 -15.35
N LEU A 266 0.53 10.33 -15.89
CA LEU A 266 0.75 8.89 -15.73
C LEU A 266 2.10 8.50 -16.36
N VAL A 267 2.36 9.00 -17.57
CA VAL A 267 3.54 8.65 -18.38
C VAL A 267 4.20 9.93 -18.89
N SER A 268 5.53 10.01 -18.75
CA SER A 268 6.37 11.01 -19.40
C SER A 268 6.53 10.69 -20.88
N GLY A 269 5.51 11.00 -21.68
CA GLY A 269 5.42 10.54 -23.06
C GLY A 269 6.60 10.97 -23.96
N GLU A 270 7.34 12.03 -23.63
CA GLU A 270 8.54 12.47 -24.35
C GLU A 270 9.71 11.49 -24.29
N ARG A 271 9.76 10.62 -23.27
CA ARG A 271 10.80 9.59 -23.12
C ARG A 271 10.41 8.26 -23.75
N THR A 272 9.17 8.13 -24.20
CA THR A 272 8.68 6.90 -24.83
C THR A 272 9.14 6.78 -26.29
N GLN A 273 9.34 5.53 -26.74
CA GLN A 273 9.46 5.21 -28.17
C GLN A 273 8.07 4.83 -28.71
N LYS A 274 7.67 5.45 -29.81
CA LYS A 274 6.33 5.40 -30.45
C LYS A 274 5.70 4.00 -30.65
N ALA A 275 6.49 2.93 -30.65
CA ALA A 275 5.98 1.58 -30.91
C ALA A 275 5.43 0.86 -29.67
N ASP A 276 5.74 1.33 -28.45
CA ASP A 276 5.60 0.53 -27.24
C ASP A 276 4.92 1.23 -26.05
N SER A 277 4.40 2.45 -26.20
CA SER A 277 3.98 3.25 -25.05
C SER A 277 2.84 2.65 -24.23
N SER A 278 2.01 1.78 -24.82
CA SER A 278 0.94 1.07 -24.09
C SER A 278 1.43 0.15 -22.98
N LYS A 279 2.69 -0.35 -23.04
CA LYS A 279 3.26 -1.20 -21.98
C LYS A 279 3.49 -0.43 -20.68
N TYR A 280 3.67 0.88 -20.76
CA TYR A 280 3.86 1.72 -19.57
C TYR A 280 2.55 1.89 -18.81
N ILE A 281 1.40 1.82 -19.49
CA ILE A 281 0.11 1.74 -18.79
C ILE A 281 0.04 0.44 -17.98
N ASP A 282 0.44 -0.69 -18.56
CA ASP A 282 0.47 -1.96 -17.83
C ASP A 282 1.37 -1.85 -16.57
N SER A 283 2.50 -1.13 -16.66
CA SER A 283 3.37 -0.86 -15.52
C SER A 283 2.71 0.07 -14.48
N VAL A 284 2.17 1.22 -14.91
CA VAL A 284 1.49 2.22 -14.07
C VAL A 284 0.38 1.58 -13.24
N VAL A 285 -0.44 0.74 -13.86
CA VAL A 285 -1.63 0.17 -13.20
C VAL A 285 -1.35 -1.15 -12.49
N SER A 286 -0.15 -1.73 -12.64
CA SER A 286 0.18 -3.03 -12.03
C SER A 286 -0.07 -3.08 -10.51
N PRO A 287 0.29 -2.07 -9.69
CA PRO A 287 -0.02 -2.12 -8.25
C PRO A 287 -1.52 -2.18 -7.94
N LEU A 288 -2.35 -1.59 -8.83
CA LEU A 288 -3.80 -1.53 -8.70
C LEU A 288 -4.44 -2.85 -9.15
N VAL A 289 -3.95 -3.39 -10.27
CA VAL A 289 -4.45 -4.64 -10.86
C VAL A 289 -4.11 -5.83 -9.97
N ASP A 290 -2.88 -5.89 -9.47
CA ASP A 290 -2.41 -7.01 -8.65
C ASP A 290 -3.22 -7.13 -7.35
N GLN A 291 -3.59 -5.98 -6.77
CA GLN A 291 -4.40 -5.89 -5.55
C GLN A 291 -5.91 -5.72 -5.82
N GLY A 292 -6.36 -5.82 -7.08
CA GLY A 292 -7.78 -5.81 -7.44
C GLY A 292 -8.52 -4.48 -7.24
N TYR A 293 -7.82 -3.35 -7.09
CA TYR A 293 -8.43 -2.04 -6.92
C TYR A 293 -9.16 -1.59 -8.19
N ARG A 294 -10.35 -1.01 -8.00
CA ARG A 294 -11.03 -0.24 -9.05
C ARG A 294 -10.39 1.13 -9.12
N TRP A 295 -10.20 1.62 -10.33
CA TRP A 295 -9.51 2.88 -10.53
C TRP A 295 -10.04 3.64 -11.73
N ALA A 296 -9.82 4.95 -11.77
CA ALA A 296 -10.04 5.76 -12.95
C ALA A 296 -9.00 6.86 -13.05
N SER A 297 -8.79 7.39 -14.26
CA SER A 297 -7.75 8.36 -14.55
C SER A 297 -8.29 9.61 -15.25
N THR A 298 -7.62 10.74 -15.03
CA THR A 298 -7.66 11.87 -15.96
C THR A 298 -6.25 12.16 -16.46
N TYR A 299 -6.11 12.93 -17.52
CA TYR A 299 -4.82 13.13 -18.19
C TYR A 299 -4.25 14.53 -17.97
N GLY A 300 -2.92 14.57 -17.89
CA GLY A 300 -2.10 15.76 -17.77
C GLY A 300 -1.36 16.12 -19.06
N ASN A 301 -0.43 17.05 -18.93
CA ASN A 301 0.33 17.59 -20.06
C ASN A 301 1.40 16.63 -20.59
N HIS A 302 1.95 15.74 -19.76
CA HIS A 302 2.94 14.75 -20.18
C HIS A 302 2.30 13.53 -20.87
N ASP A 303 1.06 13.20 -20.50
CA ASP A 303 0.26 12.12 -21.11
C ASP A 303 -0.05 12.37 -22.61
N SER A 304 0.22 13.59 -23.08
CA SER A 304 0.02 14.01 -24.46
C SER A 304 1.31 14.49 -25.14
N ALA A 305 2.47 14.03 -24.68
CA ALA A 305 3.75 14.37 -25.29
C ALA A 305 3.89 13.82 -26.73
N VAL A 306 4.91 14.28 -27.47
CA VAL A 306 5.04 14.10 -28.93
C VAL A 306 4.99 12.63 -29.37
N ASN A 307 5.57 11.74 -28.57
CA ASN A 307 5.69 10.32 -28.92
C ASN A 307 4.50 9.47 -28.45
N LEU A 308 3.52 10.07 -27.79
CA LEU A 308 2.41 9.38 -27.14
C LEU A 308 1.08 9.77 -27.76
N ASN A 309 0.28 8.78 -28.16
CA ASN A 309 -1.11 8.98 -28.52
C ASN A 309 -1.99 8.63 -27.31
N PRO A 310 -2.49 9.61 -26.54
CA PRO A 310 -3.25 9.34 -25.32
C PRO A 310 -4.53 8.53 -25.57
N LYS A 311 -5.09 8.56 -26.78
CA LYS A 311 -6.27 7.77 -27.10
C LYS A 311 -5.93 6.30 -27.36
N ASP A 312 -4.95 6.04 -28.22
CA ASP A 312 -4.66 4.70 -28.70
C ASP A 312 -3.65 3.95 -27.83
N ASP A 313 -2.70 4.66 -27.22
CA ASP A 313 -1.64 4.08 -26.41
C ASP A 313 -2.04 4.00 -24.93
N MET A 314 -2.81 5.00 -24.45
CA MET A 314 -3.24 5.05 -23.05
C MET A 314 -4.67 4.54 -22.86
N LEU A 315 -5.69 5.31 -23.27
CA LEU A 315 -7.09 5.01 -22.94
C LEU A 315 -7.50 3.59 -23.38
N LYS A 316 -7.05 3.17 -24.56
CA LYS A 316 -7.30 1.82 -25.07
C LYS A 316 -6.60 0.73 -24.25
N ALA A 317 -5.41 1.00 -23.71
CA ALA A 317 -4.71 0.07 -22.82
C ALA A 317 -5.42 -0.04 -21.47
N GLU A 318 -5.83 1.10 -20.90
CA GLU A 318 -6.62 1.16 -19.66
C GLU A 318 -7.92 0.35 -19.79
N HIS A 319 -8.62 0.46 -20.93
CA HIS A 319 -9.86 -0.29 -21.20
C HIS A 319 -9.70 -1.81 -21.34
N LYS A 320 -8.46 -2.33 -21.40
CA LYS A 320 -8.23 -3.79 -21.32
C LYS A 320 -8.48 -4.31 -19.91
N TYR A 321 -8.40 -3.45 -18.90
CA TYR A 321 -8.52 -3.81 -17.51
C TYR A 321 -9.99 -3.67 -17.03
N PRO A 322 -10.62 -4.76 -16.54
CA PRO A 322 -12.01 -4.72 -16.09
C PRO A 322 -12.26 -3.82 -14.88
N ASN A 323 -11.23 -3.60 -14.06
CA ASN A 323 -11.22 -2.70 -12.91
C ASN A 323 -10.94 -1.23 -13.27
N SER A 324 -10.57 -0.92 -14.51
CA SER A 324 -10.53 0.46 -15.00
C SER A 324 -11.94 0.99 -15.23
N LEU A 325 -12.26 2.14 -14.66
CA LEU A 325 -13.52 2.86 -14.84
C LEU A 325 -13.35 4.12 -15.69
N THR A 326 -12.15 4.38 -16.22
CA THR A 326 -11.84 5.54 -17.07
C THR A 326 -12.73 5.57 -18.31
N GLN A 327 -13.30 6.74 -18.62
CA GLN A 327 -14.21 6.91 -19.77
C GLN A 327 -13.83 8.14 -20.61
N SER A 328 -14.42 8.21 -21.80
CA SER A 328 -14.35 9.38 -22.68
C SER A 328 -15.76 9.69 -23.16
N ARG A 329 -16.40 10.70 -22.56
CA ARG A 329 -17.80 11.06 -22.85
C ARG A 329 -17.95 12.30 -23.71
N VAL A 330 -16.91 13.14 -23.79
CA VAL A 330 -16.91 14.34 -24.62
C VAL A 330 -16.09 14.09 -25.88
N SER A 331 -16.74 14.20 -27.04
CA SER A 331 -16.08 14.09 -28.33
C SER A 331 -15.71 15.48 -28.86
N GLY A 332 -14.54 15.58 -29.47
CA GLY A 332 -14.12 16.81 -30.14
C GLY A 332 -12.61 16.92 -30.15
N HIS A 333 -12.06 17.44 -31.25
CA HIS A 333 -10.61 17.53 -31.39
C HIS A 333 -9.94 18.45 -30.35
N LYS A 334 -10.69 19.34 -29.70
CA LYS A 334 -10.20 20.25 -28.65
C LYS A 334 -10.56 19.81 -27.22
N ALA A 335 -11.47 18.84 -27.07
CA ALA A 335 -12.03 18.48 -25.77
C ALA A 335 -11.01 17.79 -24.85
N GLY A 336 -9.97 17.18 -25.40
CA GLY A 336 -9.17 16.20 -24.66
C GLY A 336 -9.79 14.81 -24.76
N ILE A 337 -9.34 13.90 -23.89
CA ILE A 337 -9.63 12.47 -23.96
C ILE A 337 -10.51 12.03 -22.78
N THR A 338 -10.09 12.27 -21.55
CA THR A 338 -10.66 11.69 -20.32
C THR A 338 -11.63 12.63 -19.60
N ASN A 339 -12.70 13.03 -20.29
CA ASN A 339 -13.79 13.84 -19.72
C ASN A 339 -15.03 12.98 -19.45
N TYR A 340 -15.39 12.79 -18.18
CA TYR A 340 -16.49 11.89 -17.76
C TYR A 340 -16.88 12.10 -16.29
N TYR A 341 -17.88 11.34 -15.83
CA TYR A 341 -18.22 11.24 -14.42
C TYR A 341 -18.51 9.80 -14.01
N LEU A 342 -18.31 9.49 -12.74
CA LEU A 342 -18.66 8.22 -12.12
C LEU A 342 -19.65 8.43 -10.96
N PRO A 343 -20.79 7.72 -10.95
CA PRO A 343 -21.70 7.73 -9.82
C PRO A 343 -21.22 6.77 -8.71
N VAL A 344 -21.35 7.22 -7.46
CA VAL A 344 -21.16 6.41 -6.25
C VAL A 344 -22.50 6.32 -5.52
N PHE A 345 -22.89 5.13 -5.10
CA PHE A 345 -24.19 4.86 -4.51
C PHE A 345 -24.06 4.47 -3.03
N SER A 346 -25.12 4.59 -2.25
CA SER A 346 -25.15 4.04 -0.90
C SER A 346 -24.89 2.54 -0.88
N HIS A 347 -24.46 2.03 0.26
CA HIS A 347 -24.36 0.60 0.50
C HIS A 347 -25.66 -0.14 0.18
N GLY A 348 -25.57 -1.31 -0.49
CA GLY A 348 -26.71 -2.17 -0.82
C GLY A 348 -27.71 -1.62 -1.85
N GLN A 349 -27.56 -0.39 -2.34
CA GLN A 349 -28.49 0.20 -3.32
C GLN A 349 -28.25 -0.34 -4.74
N ALA A 350 -29.28 -0.36 -5.60
CA ALA A 350 -29.10 -0.77 -6.99
C ALA A 350 -28.42 0.33 -7.82
N ASN A 351 -27.82 -0.03 -8.97
CA ASN A 351 -27.19 0.93 -9.90
C ASN A 351 -28.19 1.88 -10.57
N THR A 352 -29.48 1.57 -10.43
CA THR A 352 -30.62 2.35 -10.90
C THR A 352 -31.17 3.29 -9.83
N SER A 353 -30.68 3.19 -8.59
CA SER A 353 -31.01 4.12 -7.51
C SER A 353 -30.41 5.51 -7.79
N THR A 354 -30.82 6.51 -7.02
CA THR A 354 -30.17 7.82 -7.07
C THR A 354 -28.75 7.74 -6.51
N PRO A 355 -27.71 8.20 -7.23
CA PRO A 355 -26.36 8.27 -6.67
C PRO A 355 -26.29 9.17 -5.43
N THR A 356 -25.41 8.82 -4.51
CA THR A 356 -25.08 9.60 -3.31
C THR A 356 -24.02 10.65 -3.63
N LEU A 357 -23.07 10.33 -4.51
CA LEU A 357 -21.96 11.20 -4.90
C LEU A 357 -21.65 11.05 -6.39
N LEU A 358 -21.20 12.14 -7.03
CA LEU A 358 -20.62 12.12 -8.37
C LEU A 358 -19.12 12.47 -8.32
N LEU A 359 -18.30 11.72 -9.04
CA LEU A 359 -16.89 12.03 -9.25
C LEU A 359 -16.72 12.53 -10.69
N TRP A 360 -16.33 13.79 -10.88
CA TRP A 360 -16.10 14.41 -12.18
C TRP A 360 -14.62 14.37 -12.54
N PHE A 361 -14.31 14.03 -13.79
CA PHE A 361 -12.95 13.96 -14.32
C PHE A 361 -12.84 14.84 -15.56
N PHE A 362 -11.81 15.68 -15.61
CA PHE A 362 -11.58 16.61 -16.70
C PHE A 362 -10.13 16.54 -17.20
N ASP A 363 -9.97 16.43 -18.52
CA ASP A 363 -8.67 16.52 -19.19
C ASP A 363 -8.32 18.01 -19.36
N SER A 364 -7.39 18.49 -18.51
CA SER A 364 -6.85 19.85 -18.58
C SER A 364 -5.84 20.06 -19.71
N LYS A 365 -5.53 18.99 -20.46
CA LYS A 365 -4.73 18.96 -21.68
C LYS A 365 -3.28 19.39 -21.42
N GLY A 366 -2.71 20.15 -22.36
CA GLY A 366 -1.27 20.34 -22.50
C GLY A 366 -0.62 19.33 -23.44
N GLY A 367 0.71 19.38 -23.56
CA GLY A 367 1.44 18.55 -24.51
C GLY A 367 1.21 18.94 -25.98
N HIS A 368 0.97 17.95 -26.83
CA HIS A 368 0.91 18.08 -28.29
C HIS A 368 -0.26 17.29 -28.90
N TYR A 369 -0.70 17.71 -30.09
CA TYR A 369 -1.59 16.91 -30.91
C TYR A 369 -0.80 15.78 -31.59
N TYR A 370 -1.21 14.54 -31.37
CA TYR A 370 -0.55 13.38 -31.96
C TYR A 370 -0.56 13.45 -33.51
N LYS A 371 0.62 13.28 -34.12
CA LYS A 371 0.83 13.23 -35.59
C LYS A 371 0.19 14.37 -36.39
N LYS A 372 -0.07 15.53 -35.79
CA LYS A 372 -0.61 16.68 -36.53
C LYS A 372 0.51 17.38 -37.30
N GLN A 373 0.95 16.76 -38.40
CA GLN A 373 1.82 17.31 -39.45
C GLN A 373 1.73 16.51 -40.75
N GLY A 374 1.82 17.22 -41.88
CA GLY A 374 2.39 16.65 -43.09
C GLY A 374 3.90 16.51 -42.88
N GLU A 375 4.32 15.28 -42.62
CA GLU A 375 5.65 14.64 -42.62
C GLU A 375 6.95 15.39 -42.23
N ASP A 376 7.06 16.73 -42.23
CA ASP A 376 8.33 17.48 -42.03
C ASP A 376 8.25 18.78 -41.16
N GLY A 377 7.19 19.02 -40.39
CA GLY A 377 7.02 20.26 -39.58
C GLY A 377 7.44 20.19 -38.09
N PRO A 378 7.19 21.25 -37.28
CA PRO A 378 7.34 21.23 -35.81
C PRO A 378 6.07 20.76 -35.07
N PRO A 379 6.15 19.93 -34.00
CA PRO A 379 4.98 19.38 -33.32
C PRO A 379 3.98 20.45 -32.86
N VAL A 380 2.68 20.23 -33.09
CA VAL A 380 1.65 21.23 -32.74
C VAL A 380 1.26 21.08 -31.27
N LYS A 381 1.50 22.12 -30.47
CA LYS A 381 1.12 22.19 -29.05
C LYS A 381 -0.39 22.18 -28.85
N ARG A 382 -0.84 21.58 -27.74
CA ARG A 382 -2.22 21.67 -27.25
C ARG A 382 -2.35 22.82 -26.25
N PRO A 383 -3.51 23.51 -26.20
CA PRO A 383 -3.92 24.29 -25.04
C PRO A 383 -3.81 23.47 -23.74
N ASN A 384 -3.45 24.11 -22.63
CA ASN A 384 -3.32 23.52 -21.30
C ASN A 384 -4.42 24.03 -20.34
N TRP A 385 -5.66 24.03 -20.82
CA TRP A 385 -6.85 24.36 -20.03
C TRP A 385 -8.02 23.52 -20.51
N ILE A 386 -8.94 23.17 -19.62
CA ILE A 386 -10.19 22.48 -19.97
C ILE A 386 -10.94 23.29 -21.04
N ASP A 387 -11.31 22.63 -22.13
CA ASP A 387 -11.98 23.29 -23.25
C ASP A 387 -13.39 23.75 -22.87
N GLU A 388 -13.83 24.88 -23.42
CA GLU A 388 -15.18 25.39 -23.20
C GLU A 388 -16.28 24.37 -23.53
N SER A 389 -16.08 23.52 -24.54
CA SER A 389 -17.05 22.47 -24.89
C SER A 389 -17.19 21.39 -23.82
N VAL A 390 -16.13 21.14 -23.05
CA VAL A 390 -16.17 20.25 -21.87
C VAL A 390 -16.92 20.93 -20.73
N VAL A 391 -16.71 22.24 -20.54
CA VAL A 391 -17.44 23.03 -19.53
C VAL A 391 -18.94 23.06 -19.83
N ASP A 392 -19.31 23.26 -21.10
CA ASP A 392 -20.71 23.22 -21.54
C ASP A 392 -21.31 21.83 -21.27
N TRP A 393 -20.61 20.75 -21.66
CA TRP A 393 -21.04 19.39 -21.35
C TRP A 393 -21.23 19.16 -19.84
N PHE A 394 -20.31 19.64 -19.01
CA PHE A 394 -20.37 19.48 -17.56
C PHE A 394 -21.59 20.17 -16.96
N THR A 395 -21.79 21.44 -17.27
CA THR A 395 -22.91 22.24 -16.76
C THR A 395 -24.27 21.72 -17.23
N GLU A 396 -24.38 21.31 -18.50
CA GLU A 396 -25.59 20.68 -19.05
C GLU A 396 -25.85 19.32 -18.41
N THR A 397 -24.82 18.49 -18.24
CA THR A 397 -24.94 17.15 -17.66
C THR A 397 -25.31 17.23 -16.18
N SER A 398 -24.67 18.13 -15.41
CA SER A 398 -24.99 18.37 -14.00
C SER A 398 -26.45 18.81 -13.84
N SER A 399 -26.90 19.77 -14.66
CA SER A 399 -28.29 20.23 -14.67
C SER A 399 -29.28 19.11 -15.03
N LYS A 400 -28.92 18.26 -16.00
CA LYS A 400 -29.72 17.10 -16.39
C LYS A 400 -29.82 16.08 -15.27
N LEU A 401 -28.72 15.74 -14.59
CA LEU A 401 -28.70 14.79 -13.47
C LEU A 401 -29.53 15.31 -12.30
N LYS A 402 -29.41 16.61 -11.95
CA LYS A 402 -30.26 17.25 -10.92
C LYS A 402 -31.74 17.11 -11.25
N LYS A 403 -32.11 17.32 -12.52
CA LYS A 403 -33.50 17.17 -12.97
C LYS A 403 -33.97 15.70 -12.98
N GLU A 404 -33.11 14.79 -13.42
CA GLU A 404 -33.39 13.35 -13.52
C GLU A 404 -33.66 12.74 -12.15
N TYR A 405 -32.85 13.08 -11.15
CA TYR A 405 -32.98 12.53 -9.79
C TYR A 405 -33.79 13.41 -8.83
N GLY A 406 -34.22 14.60 -9.26
CA GLY A 406 -35.02 15.52 -8.45
C GLY A 406 -34.30 16.09 -7.22
N LYS A 407 -32.98 15.92 -7.12
CA LYS A 407 -32.14 16.44 -6.03
C LYS A 407 -30.76 16.84 -6.55
N VAL A 408 -30.08 17.71 -5.81
CA VAL A 408 -28.65 17.97 -6.01
C VAL A 408 -27.88 16.77 -5.48
N ILE A 409 -26.95 16.26 -6.27
CA ILE A 409 -26.05 15.18 -5.86
C ILE A 409 -24.69 15.82 -5.54
N PRO A 410 -24.19 15.68 -4.30
CA PRO A 410 -22.86 16.15 -3.96
C PRO A 410 -21.79 15.60 -4.91
N SER A 411 -20.71 16.34 -5.12
CA SER A 411 -19.68 15.91 -6.07
C SER A 411 -18.27 16.39 -5.74
N LEU A 412 -17.29 15.70 -6.34
CA LEU A 412 -15.87 16.07 -6.37
C LEU A 412 -15.42 16.24 -7.82
N ALA A 413 -14.42 17.09 -8.05
CA ALA A 413 -13.82 17.30 -9.36
C ALA A 413 -12.32 16.97 -9.35
N PHE A 414 -11.86 16.23 -10.36
CA PHE A 414 -10.47 15.85 -10.58
C PHE A 414 -9.99 16.37 -11.93
N TYR A 415 -8.90 17.11 -11.93
CA TYR A 415 -8.24 17.65 -13.12
C TYR A 415 -6.77 17.88 -12.81
N HIS A 416 -5.90 17.67 -13.79
CA HIS A 416 -4.47 17.66 -13.51
C HIS A 416 -3.89 19.05 -13.26
N ILE A 417 -4.05 19.98 -14.22
CA ILE A 417 -3.49 21.33 -14.12
C ILE A 417 -4.43 22.21 -13.27
N PRO A 418 -3.94 22.89 -12.22
CA PRO A 418 -4.78 23.63 -11.28
C PRO A 418 -5.53 24.80 -11.95
N ALA A 419 -6.73 25.10 -11.46
CA ALA A 419 -7.46 26.31 -11.85
C ALA A 419 -6.73 27.58 -11.38
N HIS A 420 -6.90 28.69 -12.10
CA HIS A 420 -6.19 29.95 -11.80
C HIS A 420 -6.38 30.46 -10.37
N ALA A 421 -7.53 30.21 -9.74
CA ALA A 421 -7.80 30.56 -8.35
C ALA A 421 -6.76 30.01 -7.35
N VAL A 422 -6.12 28.88 -7.66
CA VAL A 422 -5.02 28.32 -6.83
C VAL A 422 -3.84 29.28 -6.78
N LEU A 423 -3.44 29.80 -7.94
CA LEU A 423 -2.36 30.79 -8.04
C LEU A 423 -2.78 32.11 -7.39
N GLU A 424 -4.01 32.57 -7.64
CA GLU A 424 -4.52 33.82 -7.06
C GLU A 424 -4.51 33.77 -5.53
N TYR A 425 -4.95 32.66 -4.94
CA TYR A 425 -4.85 32.43 -3.49
C TYR A 425 -3.40 32.46 -3.01
N GLN A 426 -2.52 31.71 -3.69
CA GLN A 426 -1.11 31.64 -3.33
C GLN A 426 -0.43 33.02 -3.33
N GLN A 427 -0.79 33.89 -4.28
CA GLN A 427 -0.17 35.20 -4.46
C GLN A 427 -0.77 36.30 -3.57
N THR A 428 -2.09 36.27 -3.33
CA THR A 428 -2.78 37.38 -2.64
C THR A 428 -3.09 37.11 -1.18
N LYS A 429 -3.34 35.84 -0.81
CA LYS A 429 -3.64 35.42 0.57
C LYS A 429 -2.44 34.73 1.21
N GLY A 430 -1.70 33.97 0.42
CA GLY A 430 -0.59 33.15 0.88
C GLY A 430 -1.04 31.87 1.57
N VAL A 431 -0.25 30.82 1.43
CA VAL A 431 -0.49 29.53 2.11
C VAL A 431 -0.03 29.65 3.56
N ASN A 432 -0.95 29.51 4.50
CA ASN A 432 -0.65 29.57 5.91
C ASN A 432 -0.48 28.14 6.45
N PRO A 433 0.71 27.77 6.95
CA PRO A 433 0.97 26.38 7.37
C PRO A 433 0.06 25.89 8.49
N HIS A 434 -0.61 26.77 9.23
CA HIS A 434 -1.54 26.42 10.30
C HIS A 434 -3.02 26.53 9.93
N LEU A 435 -3.39 27.19 8.84
CA LEU A 435 -4.80 27.29 8.40
C LEU A 435 -5.08 26.45 7.15
N THR A 436 -4.06 26.32 6.31
CA THR A 436 -4.03 25.58 5.05
C THR A 436 -2.76 24.72 5.02
N PRO A 437 -2.62 23.73 5.93
CA PRO A 437 -1.40 22.96 6.08
C PRO A 437 -1.03 22.20 4.81
N GLY A 438 0.27 22.12 4.54
CA GLY A 438 0.85 21.48 3.37
C GLY A 438 2.17 22.15 3.01
N VAL A 439 2.92 21.50 2.12
CA VAL A 439 4.16 21.99 1.54
C VAL A 439 3.83 22.97 0.42
N ASN A 440 4.39 24.17 0.46
CA ASN A 440 4.21 25.19 -0.58
C ASN A 440 5.58 25.73 -1.02
N ARG A 441 6.29 24.98 -1.86
CA ARG A 441 7.69 25.25 -2.21
C ARG A 441 7.90 25.78 -3.62
N GLU A 442 6.85 25.85 -4.42
CA GLU A 442 6.94 26.47 -5.74
C GLU A 442 5.67 27.22 -6.12
N ARG A 443 5.81 28.16 -7.06
CA ARG A 443 4.68 28.88 -7.61
C ARG A 443 3.79 27.92 -8.40
N ALA A 444 2.49 27.91 -8.12
CA ALA A 444 1.54 27.14 -8.89
C ALA A 444 1.49 27.62 -10.35
N ASN A 445 1.46 26.69 -11.30
CA ASN A 445 1.32 26.93 -12.72
C ASN A 445 -0.09 26.52 -13.16
N PRO A 446 -1.05 27.46 -13.17
CA PRO A 446 -2.43 27.12 -13.48
C PRO A 446 -2.67 27.01 -14.98
N GLN A 447 -3.87 26.53 -15.30
CA GLN A 447 -4.39 26.43 -16.66
C GLN A 447 -4.21 27.73 -17.45
N GLY A 448 -3.86 27.60 -18.73
CA GLY A 448 -3.68 28.77 -19.61
C GLY A 448 -2.40 29.59 -19.37
N THR A 449 -1.50 29.13 -18.50
CA THR A 449 -0.17 29.76 -18.29
C THR A 449 0.97 28.99 -18.96
N GLY A 450 2.22 29.43 -18.75
CA GLY A 450 3.42 28.81 -19.31
C GLY A 450 3.71 29.28 -20.74
N LEU A 451 3.46 28.40 -21.72
CA LEU A 451 3.63 28.74 -23.14
C LEU A 451 2.58 29.74 -23.64
N TRP A 452 1.49 29.89 -22.90
CA TRP A 452 0.38 30.77 -23.24
C TRP A 452 0.42 32.00 -22.35
N ARG A 453 0.10 33.16 -22.95
CA ARG A 453 -0.18 34.35 -22.16
C ARG A 453 -1.59 34.21 -21.61
N TYR A 454 -1.68 34.10 -20.30
CA TYR A 454 -2.97 33.98 -19.64
C TYR A 454 -3.84 35.22 -19.91
N ASP A 455 -5.05 34.98 -20.41
CA ASP A 455 -6.07 35.98 -20.75
C ASP A 455 -7.48 35.57 -20.28
N GLY A 456 -7.55 34.65 -19.31
CA GLY A 456 -8.79 34.15 -18.74
C GLY A 456 -9.29 32.85 -19.39
N GLN A 457 -8.38 32.02 -19.90
CA GLN A 457 -8.73 30.81 -20.65
C GLN A 457 -9.57 29.80 -19.86
N ASP A 458 -9.43 29.76 -18.52
CA ASP A 458 -10.18 28.86 -17.65
C ASP A 458 -11.27 29.57 -16.82
N VAL A 459 -11.54 30.87 -17.06
CA VAL A 459 -12.58 31.63 -16.35
C VAL A 459 -13.95 30.96 -16.49
N LYS A 460 -14.27 30.40 -17.66
CA LYS A 460 -15.52 29.66 -17.86
C LYS A 460 -15.57 28.40 -16.97
N PHE A 461 -14.45 27.69 -16.82
CA PHE A 461 -14.37 26.50 -15.97
C PHE A 461 -14.45 26.87 -14.49
N MET A 462 -13.70 27.89 -14.05
CA MET A 462 -13.80 28.44 -12.69
C MET A 462 -15.22 28.88 -12.33
N ASN A 463 -15.89 29.57 -13.25
CA ASN A 463 -17.28 29.95 -13.09
C ASN A 463 -18.20 28.72 -12.95
N ALA A 464 -17.97 27.66 -13.72
CA ALA A 464 -18.73 26.42 -13.61
C ALA A 464 -18.49 25.69 -12.27
N LEU A 465 -17.26 25.71 -11.74
CA LEU A 465 -16.96 25.17 -10.41
C LEU A 465 -17.77 25.91 -9.32
N LEU A 466 -17.74 27.25 -9.34
CA LEU A 466 -18.46 28.08 -8.35
C LEU A 466 -19.99 27.97 -8.44
N HIS A 467 -20.54 27.69 -9.63
CA HIS A 467 -21.99 27.65 -9.83
C HIS A 467 -22.57 26.24 -9.85
N THR A 468 -21.74 25.20 -9.67
CA THR A 468 -22.23 23.83 -9.50
C THR A 468 -22.60 23.60 -8.04
N GLU A 469 -23.91 23.63 -7.76
CA GLU A 469 -24.45 23.34 -6.43
C GLU A 469 -24.05 21.93 -5.97
N GLY A 470 -23.56 21.82 -4.72
CA GLY A 470 -23.13 20.54 -4.15
C GLY A 470 -21.72 20.09 -4.57
N LEU A 471 -20.97 20.87 -5.34
CA LEU A 471 -19.55 20.60 -5.57
C LEU A 471 -18.74 20.92 -4.31
N ILE A 472 -18.18 19.89 -3.68
CA ILE A 472 -17.50 19.97 -2.37
C ILE A 472 -16.06 20.47 -2.53
N ALA A 473 -15.33 19.85 -3.46
CA ALA A 473 -13.92 20.14 -3.68
C ALA A 473 -13.46 19.83 -5.12
N GLY A 474 -12.45 20.58 -5.57
CA GLY A 474 -11.63 20.28 -6.74
C GLY A 474 -10.23 19.83 -6.34
N PHE A 475 -9.68 18.82 -7.03
CA PHE A 475 -8.36 18.24 -6.77
C PHE A 475 -7.47 18.29 -8.01
N SER A 476 -6.23 18.76 -7.84
CA SER A 476 -5.22 18.90 -8.89
C SER A 476 -3.80 18.51 -8.45
N GLY A 477 -2.96 18.19 -9.42
CA GLY A 477 -1.51 17.92 -9.27
C GLY A 477 -0.73 18.93 -10.10
N HIS A 478 0.25 18.49 -10.89
CA HIS A 478 1.04 19.25 -11.90
C HIS A 478 2.37 19.83 -11.43
N ASP A 479 2.37 20.56 -10.31
CA ASP A 479 3.59 21.10 -9.70
C ASP A 479 4.04 20.20 -8.53
N HIS A 480 5.29 19.75 -8.57
CA HIS A 480 5.76 18.59 -7.79
C HIS A 480 6.16 18.92 -6.35
N GLN A 481 6.07 20.18 -5.95
CA GLN A 481 6.54 20.72 -4.67
C GLN A 481 5.41 21.41 -3.88
N ASN A 482 4.15 21.13 -4.22
CA ASN A 482 2.95 21.64 -3.56
C ASN A 482 2.01 20.50 -3.12
N ASP A 483 1.32 20.61 -1.98
CA ASP A 483 0.28 19.64 -1.57
C ASP A 483 -0.75 20.17 -0.53
N TRP A 484 -1.07 21.46 -0.59
CA TRP A 484 -2.02 22.12 0.34
C TRP A 484 -3.41 22.28 -0.29
N CYS A 485 -4.41 22.50 0.56
CA CYS A 485 -5.75 22.89 0.14
C CYS A 485 -6.07 24.32 0.59
N PHE A 486 -7.04 24.99 -0.01
CA PHE A 486 -7.64 26.22 0.50
C PHE A 486 -9.13 26.26 0.24
N LYS A 487 -9.84 27.10 1.02
CA LYS A 487 -11.24 27.41 0.76
C LYS A 487 -11.33 28.65 -0.11
N TRP A 488 -11.93 28.53 -1.29
CA TRP A 488 -12.22 29.67 -2.15
C TRP A 488 -13.48 30.38 -1.65
N ASP A 489 -13.32 31.21 -0.61
CA ASP A 489 -14.39 31.98 0.01
C ASP A 489 -14.56 33.38 -0.60
N GLY A 490 -15.55 34.12 -0.10
CA GLY A 490 -15.88 35.46 -0.60
C GLY A 490 -14.80 36.53 -0.40
N SER A 491 -13.69 36.20 0.28
CA SER A 491 -12.55 37.10 0.42
C SER A 491 -11.57 37.03 -0.75
N LEU A 492 -11.63 35.97 -1.56
CA LEU A 492 -10.80 35.78 -2.74
C LEU A 492 -11.62 36.05 -4.01
N VAL A 493 -11.15 37.00 -4.82
CA VAL A 493 -11.75 37.36 -6.11
C VAL A 493 -10.72 37.09 -7.19
N ASP A 494 -11.09 36.30 -8.20
CA ASP A 494 -10.25 36.00 -9.36
C ASP A 494 -11.06 36.25 -10.64
N HIS A 495 -10.61 37.16 -11.53
CA HIS A 495 -11.33 37.53 -12.76
C HIS A 495 -12.84 37.84 -12.56
N ASP A 496 -13.16 38.71 -11.60
CA ASP A 496 -14.52 39.08 -11.20
C ASP A 496 -15.36 37.91 -10.60
N LEU A 497 -14.76 36.74 -10.40
CA LEU A 497 -15.38 35.60 -9.73
C LEU A 497 -15.06 35.66 -8.24
N THR A 498 -16.11 35.82 -7.43
CA THR A 498 -16.01 35.78 -5.96
C THR A 498 -16.22 34.35 -5.47
N GLY A 499 -15.34 33.87 -4.59
CA GLY A 499 -15.45 32.52 -4.04
C GLY A 499 -16.76 32.27 -3.30
N ASN A 500 -17.29 31.04 -3.43
CA ASN A 500 -18.55 30.61 -2.82
C ASN A 500 -18.36 29.66 -1.61
N GLY A 501 -17.12 29.34 -1.26
CA GLY A 501 -16.77 28.39 -0.21
C GLY A 501 -16.33 27.01 -0.69
N ILE A 502 -16.23 26.75 -1.99
CA ILE A 502 -15.66 25.50 -2.53
C ILE A 502 -14.20 25.30 -2.07
N ASN A 503 -13.83 24.07 -1.76
CA ASN A 503 -12.46 23.72 -1.42
C ASN A 503 -11.64 23.36 -2.66
N MET A 504 -10.39 23.81 -2.72
CA MET A 504 -9.48 23.56 -3.83
C MET A 504 -8.20 22.95 -3.27
N CYS A 505 -7.85 21.76 -3.74
CA CYS A 505 -6.78 20.94 -3.17
C CYS A 505 -5.71 20.61 -4.21
N TYR A 506 -4.47 20.91 -3.85
CA TYR A 506 -3.27 20.46 -4.55
C TYR A 506 -2.81 19.15 -3.91
N GLY A 507 -2.57 18.08 -4.66
CA GLY A 507 -2.08 16.82 -4.10
C GLY A 507 -0.58 16.60 -4.33
N ARG A 508 -0.10 15.47 -3.81
CA ARG A 508 1.33 15.19 -3.64
C ARG A 508 1.84 14.38 -4.82
N HIS A 509 2.96 14.84 -5.40
CA HIS A 509 3.74 14.09 -6.39
C HIS A 509 4.08 12.67 -5.88
N THR A 510 3.51 11.66 -6.55
CA THR A 510 3.65 10.23 -6.19
C THR A 510 4.88 9.58 -6.81
N GLY A 511 5.22 9.92 -8.06
CA GLY A 511 6.27 9.24 -8.81
C GLY A 511 7.69 9.58 -8.37
N TYR A 512 8.63 8.68 -8.67
CA TYR A 512 10.07 8.99 -8.69
C TYR A 512 10.53 9.57 -10.05
N GLY A 513 9.68 9.47 -11.08
CA GLY A 513 9.79 10.23 -12.32
C GLY A 513 9.60 11.73 -12.09
N GLY A 514 9.82 12.54 -13.12
CA GLY A 514 9.65 13.99 -13.02
C GLY A 514 10.67 14.67 -12.12
N TYR A 515 10.39 15.93 -11.74
CA TYR A 515 11.26 16.74 -10.90
C TYR A 515 10.82 16.76 -9.42
N GLY A 516 11.65 17.38 -8.60
CA GLY A 516 11.36 17.62 -7.19
C GLY A 516 11.88 16.51 -6.26
N ASN A 517 11.93 16.86 -4.98
CA ASN A 517 12.62 16.09 -3.93
C ASN A 517 11.81 15.96 -2.65
N LEU A 518 10.49 16.13 -2.74
CA LEU A 518 9.60 15.76 -1.64
C LEU A 518 9.62 14.24 -1.46
N VAL A 519 9.41 13.81 -0.21
CA VAL A 519 9.06 12.42 0.10
C VAL A 519 7.82 12.05 -0.73
N ARG A 520 7.80 10.88 -1.38
CA ARG A 520 6.68 10.52 -2.25
C ARG A 520 5.45 10.17 -1.44
N GLY A 521 4.29 10.37 -2.03
CA GLY A 521 3.03 10.17 -1.33
C GLY A 521 1.83 10.25 -2.26
N GLY A 522 0.65 10.09 -1.66
CA GLY A 522 -0.63 10.21 -2.34
C GLY A 522 -1.64 10.90 -1.42
N ARG A 523 -2.56 11.66 -2.02
CA ARG A 523 -3.64 12.31 -1.28
C ARG A 523 -4.74 11.31 -1.00
N GLN A 524 -5.22 11.31 0.23
CA GLN A 524 -6.35 10.51 0.68
C GLN A 524 -7.59 11.39 0.83
N ILE A 525 -8.77 10.86 0.50
CA ILE A 525 -10.06 11.54 0.65
C ILE A 525 -11.04 10.55 1.28
N LEU A 526 -11.46 10.81 2.52
CA LEU A 526 -12.44 10.00 3.24
C LEU A 526 -13.76 10.77 3.32
N LEU A 527 -14.81 10.12 2.84
CA LEU A 527 -16.16 10.68 2.74
C LEU A 527 -17.10 9.91 3.68
N HIS A 528 -17.97 10.63 4.37
CA HIS A 528 -19.03 10.08 5.21
C HIS A 528 -20.39 10.39 4.58
N GLU A 529 -21.18 9.36 4.28
CA GLU A 529 -22.44 9.46 3.51
C GLU A 529 -23.48 10.38 4.16
N ASP A 530 -23.55 10.40 5.50
CA ASP A 530 -24.49 11.19 6.27
C ASP A 530 -24.19 12.70 6.26
N ASN A 531 -22.94 13.10 6.00
CA ASN A 531 -22.53 14.50 6.03
C ASN A 531 -21.42 14.87 5.03
N LEU A 532 -21.60 14.49 3.76
CA LEU A 532 -20.61 14.74 2.69
C LEU A 532 -20.14 16.19 2.59
N ALA A 533 -21.03 17.16 2.80
CA ALA A 533 -20.71 18.58 2.65
C ALA A 533 -19.82 19.14 3.77
N ASN A 534 -19.79 18.51 4.95
CA ASN A 534 -19.04 19.04 6.10
C ASN A 534 -18.04 18.05 6.71
N ASP A 535 -18.10 16.76 6.41
CA ASP A 535 -17.22 15.77 7.04
C ASP A 535 -16.27 15.12 6.03
N THR A 536 -16.04 15.74 4.86
CA THR A 536 -15.00 15.26 3.94
C THR A 536 -13.61 15.51 4.54
N GLU A 537 -12.90 14.43 4.87
CA GLU A 537 -11.52 14.49 5.37
C GLU A 537 -10.52 14.28 4.24
N THR A 538 -9.38 14.95 4.31
CA THR A 538 -8.26 14.71 3.39
C THR A 538 -6.91 14.89 4.07
N TRP A 539 -5.94 14.08 3.68
CA TRP A 539 -4.54 14.13 4.15
C TRP A 539 -3.59 13.62 3.08
N ILE A 540 -2.29 13.75 3.32
CA ILE A 540 -1.24 13.15 2.49
C ILE A 540 -0.65 11.96 3.23
N ARG A 541 -0.69 10.77 2.63
CA ARG A 541 0.07 9.59 3.08
C ARG A 541 1.40 9.55 2.37
N LEU A 542 2.50 9.45 3.12
CA LEU A 542 3.86 9.42 2.61
C LEU A 542 4.44 8.00 2.62
N GLU A 543 5.40 7.74 1.73
CA GLU A 543 6.12 6.47 1.59
C GLU A 543 6.94 6.07 2.84
N ASP A 544 7.25 7.03 3.72
CA ASP A 544 7.90 6.79 5.01
C ASP A 544 6.92 6.35 6.12
N GLY A 545 5.64 6.24 5.79
CA GLY A 545 4.55 5.87 6.67
C GLY A 545 3.96 7.01 7.48
N SER A 546 4.46 8.23 7.37
CA SER A 546 3.83 9.38 8.01
C SER A 546 2.56 9.84 7.27
N ALA A 547 1.63 10.43 8.01
CA ALA A 547 0.48 11.15 7.49
C ALA A 547 0.55 12.61 7.91
N GLN A 548 0.28 13.52 6.99
CA GLN A 548 0.38 14.97 7.25
C GLN A 548 -0.70 15.76 6.51
N ALA A 549 -0.80 17.05 6.82
CA ALA A 549 -1.81 17.95 6.24
C ALA A 549 -3.24 17.41 6.36
N ARG A 550 -3.56 16.70 7.45
CA ARG A 550 -4.90 16.18 7.68
C ARG A 550 -5.85 17.30 8.07
N VAL A 551 -6.90 17.46 7.28
CA VAL A 551 -7.91 18.52 7.44
C VAL A 551 -9.30 17.96 7.17
N THR A 552 -10.31 18.59 7.75
CA THR A 552 -11.72 18.38 7.39
C THR A 552 -12.19 19.57 6.57
N LEU A 553 -12.73 19.33 5.38
CA LEU A 553 -13.17 20.34 4.42
C LEU A 553 -14.57 20.89 4.76
N ASN A 554 -14.76 21.29 6.01
CA ASN A 554 -16.02 21.74 6.58
C ASN A 554 -16.20 23.27 6.48
N ALA A 555 -17.25 23.82 7.10
CA ALA A 555 -17.50 25.26 7.14
C ALA A 555 -16.36 26.08 7.79
N THR A 556 -15.64 25.53 8.77
CA THR A 556 -14.57 26.21 9.54
C THR A 556 -13.16 26.03 8.94
N TYR A 557 -12.99 25.17 7.93
CA TYR A 557 -11.72 25.03 7.21
C TYR A 557 -11.18 26.37 6.69
N GLY A 558 -9.89 26.63 6.88
CA GLY A 558 -9.24 27.93 6.63
C GLY A 558 -9.33 28.92 7.80
N GLN A 559 -10.08 28.57 8.87
CA GLN A 559 -10.14 29.32 10.13
C GLN A 559 -9.64 28.47 11.30
N ASP A 560 -9.84 27.15 11.22
CA ASP A 560 -9.29 26.18 12.17
C ASP A 560 -7.75 26.20 12.16
N THR A 561 -7.15 25.89 13.31
CA THR A 561 -5.69 25.79 13.46
C THR A 561 -5.23 24.34 13.43
N TYR A 562 -4.30 24.05 12.53
CA TYR A 562 -3.73 22.73 12.27
C TYR A 562 -2.24 22.68 12.63
N LEU A 563 -1.71 21.46 12.72
CA LEU A 563 -0.27 21.24 12.81
C LEU A 563 0.40 21.66 11.51
N ALA A 564 1.45 22.47 11.62
CA ALA A 564 2.23 22.90 10.47
C ALA A 564 2.98 21.71 9.87
N VAL A 565 2.97 21.65 8.54
CA VAL A 565 3.81 20.74 7.77
C VAL A 565 5.17 21.40 7.52
N ALA A 566 6.25 20.69 7.82
CA ALA A 566 7.58 21.21 7.60
C ALA A 566 7.87 21.37 6.10
N ASN A 567 8.22 22.58 5.69
CA ASN A 567 8.69 22.89 4.34
C ASN A 567 10.13 22.36 4.07
N GLY A 568 10.60 21.30 4.75
CA GLY A 568 11.95 20.72 4.67
C GLY A 568 11.93 19.23 5.02
N GLY A 569 12.65 18.38 4.27
CA GLY A 569 12.48 16.92 4.31
C GLY A 569 12.93 16.23 5.60
N GLY A 570 12.13 15.26 6.04
CA GLY A 570 12.54 14.14 6.89
C GLY A 570 12.68 14.42 8.40
N LYS A 571 11.79 13.74 9.14
CA LYS A 571 11.82 13.30 10.55
C LYS A 571 11.12 14.14 11.63
N HIS A 572 10.27 13.38 12.36
CA HIS A 572 9.57 13.60 13.65
C HIS A 572 8.19 14.26 13.55
N ASP A 573 7.10 13.76 14.17
CA ASP A 573 6.90 12.83 15.29
C ASP A 573 5.85 11.74 14.97
N SER A 574 6.14 10.51 15.39
CA SER A 574 5.24 9.37 15.30
C SER A 574 4.11 9.49 16.33
N TYR A 575 2.88 9.70 15.88
CA TYR A 575 1.68 9.31 16.62
C TYR A 575 1.01 8.16 15.88
N ALA A 576 1.33 6.94 16.32
CA ALA A 576 0.56 5.76 15.95
C ALA A 576 -0.78 5.82 16.70
N GLN A 577 -1.84 6.26 16.03
CA GLN A 577 -3.19 5.93 16.44
C GLN A 577 -3.50 4.56 15.83
N GLY A 578 -3.65 3.55 16.70
CA GLY A 578 -3.96 2.20 16.29
C GLY A 578 -5.28 2.14 15.54
N SER A 579 -5.24 1.75 14.28
CA SER A 579 -6.36 1.16 13.57
C SER A 579 -6.23 -0.37 13.65
N LEU A 580 -7.35 -1.03 13.93
CA LEU A 580 -7.47 -2.48 13.92
C LEU A 580 -7.26 -2.99 12.48
N LEU A 581 -6.18 -3.75 12.29
CA LEU A 581 -5.85 -4.42 11.02
C LEU A 581 -6.69 -5.69 10.81
N SER A 582 -6.96 -6.00 9.53
CA SER A 582 -7.56 -7.25 9.09
C SER A 582 -6.61 -8.41 9.35
N LEU A 583 -7.06 -9.36 10.18
CA LEU A 583 -6.34 -10.55 10.59
C LEU A 583 -6.09 -11.51 9.40
N THR A 584 -4.85 -11.58 8.91
CA THR A 584 -4.37 -12.74 8.17
C THR A 584 -3.80 -13.77 9.16
N TRP A 585 -4.35 -14.98 9.12
CA TRP A 585 -3.97 -16.08 10.02
C TRP A 585 -2.68 -16.75 9.53
N LEU A 586 -1.56 -16.53 10.21
CA LEU A 586 -0.31 -17.24 9.94
C LEU A 586 -0.24 -18.51 10.82
N TRP A 587 -0.21 -19.69 10.20
CA TRP A 587 -0.13 -20.98 10.91
C TRP A 587 1.33 -21.39 11.13
N VAL A 588 1.81 -21.32 12.38
CA VAL A 588 3.12 -21.89 12.76
C VAL A 588 2.90 -23.17 13.55
N PRO A 589 3.25 -24.34 13.01
CA PRO A 589 3.14 -25.56 13.79
C PRO A 589 4.32 -25.77 14.72
N ILE A 590 4.02 -25.87 16.01
CA ILE A 590 4.97 -26.29 17.03
C ILE A 590 4.68 -27.77 17.34
N MET A 591 5.45 -28.69 16.76
CA MET A 591 5.55 -30.06 17.29
C MET A 591 6.50 -30.05 18.48
N MET A 592 5.96 -29.86 19.68
CA MET A 592 6.63 -30.33 20.89
C MET A 592 6.43 -31.85 20.94
N LEU A 593 7.43 -32.62 20.46
CA LEU A 593 7.50 -34.04 20.79
C LEU A 593 7.79 -34.14 22.29
N SER A 594 6.71 -34.30 23.05
CA SER A 594 6.64 -34.72 24.45
C SER A 594 7.41 -33.84 25.47
N ARG A 595 6.62 -33.08 26.23
CA ARG A 595 6.94 -32.68 27.60
C ARG A 595 7.12 -33.95 28.43
N TRP A 596 8.35 -34.34 28.72
CA TRP A 596 8.61 -35.31 29.78
C TRP A 596 8.90 -34.54 31.06
N ARG A 597 7.99 -34.63 32.03
CA ARG A 597 8.39 -34.53 33.43
C ARG A 597 9.21 -35.77 33.74
N ILE A 598 10.39 -35.59 34.33
CA ILE A 598 10.89 -36.57 35.29
C ILE A 598 10.23 -36.22 36.63
#